data_AF-A0A5M8P1X4-F1
#
_entry.id   AF-A0A5M8P1X4-F1
#
_cell.length_a   1.000
_cell.length_b   1.000
_cell.length_c   1.000
_cell.angle_alpha   90.00
_cell.angle_beta   90.00
_cell.angle_gamma   90.00
#
_symmetry.space_group_name_H-M   'P 1'
#
loop_
_entity.id
_entity.type
_entity.pdbx_description
1 polymer ?
#
loop_
_entity_poly.entity_id
_entity_poly.type
_entity_poly.pdbx_seq_one_letter_code
_entity_poly.pdbx_strand_id
1 'polypeptide(L)'
;MKEKILLLCPAFSNYHIAIKSKLIDMGYEVILEDGIKYYNKVKKYSKTHLETRIYSKKILELKKEWNEYLLEKYSKIVVDYLIVIKGDSLNENFLTDFRKSKLQTRFILYQWDSKKAFNYKYLLPYFDSCFSFDSNDCEEDDQLEYLPLFFLDLYNMNTKSSDLTNDLFFVGGNLVITSKTGTIGYNGILNFIKAHTTKSFYKKRDDLLYEIICNNRYSFDFIIDGGHGKYKDIKGFNYISDRISHKEITDRLKVSKVIVDMNTPWQSGLTMRSIETLAAGKKLITTNENVKKEAFFDNRNILIFDPYKTNFSVSEEFVNSDFIATNMNNYSLESFLKRLLS
;
A
#
# COMPACT_ATOMS: atom_id res chain seq x y z
N MET A 1 -7.31 -32.73 -11.75
CA MET A 1 -6.05 -31.97 -11.95
C MET A 1 -6.13 -30.72 -11.09
N LYS A 2 -5.00 -30.21 -10.58
CA LYS A 2 -4.99 -28.89 -9.92
C LYS A 2 -5.24 -27.82 -10.98
N GLU A 3 -6.10 -26.86 -10.69
CA GLU A 3 -6.28 -25.69 -11.55
C GLU A 3 -5.00 -24.86 -11.58
N LYS A 4 -4.74 -24.20 -12.70
CA LYS A 4 -3.51 -23.49 -13.00
C LYS A 4 -3.75 -21.99 -13.16
N ILE A 5 -2.93 -21.20 -12.49
CA ILE A 5 -3.00 -19.74 -12.47
C ILE A 5 -1.75 -19.14 -13.12
N LEU A 6 -1.93 -18.26 -14.10
CA LEU A 6 -0.92 -17.28 -14.48
C LEU A 6 -1.15 -15.99 -13.68
N LEU A 7 -0.23 -15.70 -12.77
CA LEU A 7 -0.25 -14.51 -11.93
C LEU A 7 0.73 -13.47 -12.50
N LEU A 8 0.19 -12.40 -13.10
CA LEU A 8 0.96 -11.21 -13.49
C LEU A 8 0.88 -10.20 -12.35
N CYS A 9 1.90 -10.19 -11.48
CA CYS A 9 1.86 -9.42 -10.24
C CYS A 9 3.19 -8.71 -10.00
N PRO A 10 3.25 -7.36 -10.04
CA PRO A 10 4.49 -6.62 -9.87
C PRO A 10 5.24 -6.98 -8.58
N ALA A 11 6.57 -7.10 -8.68
CA ALA A 11 7.42 -7.26 -7.50
C ALA A 11 7.33 -6.05 -6.57
N PHE A 12 6.57 -6.19 -5.47
CA PHE A 12 6.41 -5.15 -4.46
C PHE A 12 6.38 -5.75 -3.05
N SER A 13 7.31 -5.32 -2.18
CA SER A 13 7.42 -5.69 -0.76
C SER A 13 7.19 -7.18 -0.44
N ASN A 14 7.59 -8.06 -1.36
CA ASN A 14 7.36 -9.51 -1.33
C ASN A 14 5.88 -9.98 -1.30
N TYR A 15 4.89 -9.10 -1.45
CA TYR A 15 3.47 -9.50 -1.50
C TYR A 15 3.17 -10.44 -2.67
N HIS A 16 3.76 -10.20 -3.85
CA HIS A 16 3.68 -11.11 -5.00
C HIS A 16 4.12 -12.56 -4.69
N ILE A 17 5.15 -12.72 -3.84
CA ILE A 17 5.63 -14.03 -3.38
C ILE A 17 4.63 -14.63 -2.40
N ALA A 18 4.12 -13.84 -1.45
CA ALA A 18 3.13 -14.29 -0.48
C ALA A 18 1.82 -14.73 -1.15
N ILE A 19 1.32 -13.97 -2.13
CA ILE A 19 0.14 -14.32 -2.94
C ILE A 19 0.38 -15.65 -3.66
N LYS A 20 1.52 -15.80 -4.36
CA LYS A 20 1.89 -17.06 -5.02
C LYS A 20 1.88 -18.22 -4.03
N SER A 21 2.53 -18.06 -2.87
CA SER A 21 2.61 -19.10 -1.85
C SER A 21 1.23 -19.51 -1.36
N LYS A 22 0.39 -18.55 -0.97
CA LYS A 22 -0.96 -18.85 -0.45
C LYS A 22 -1.84 -19.50 -1.51
N LEU A 23 -1.75 -19.11 -2.79
CA LEU A 23 -2.46 -19.80 -3.88
C LEU A 23 -1.99 -21.25 -4.05
N ILE A 24 -0.69 -21.53 -3.91
CA ILE A 24 -0.18 -22.92 -3.93
C ILE A 24 -0.73 -23.71 -2.74
N ASP A 25 -0.75 -23.11 -1.54
CA ASP A 25 -1.32 -23.71 -0.33
C ASP A 25 -2.82 -24.00 -0.47
N MET A 26 -3.55 -23.13 -1.19
CA MET A 26 -4.96 -23.32 -1.55
C MET A 26 -5.19 -24.40 -2.63
N GLY A 27 -4.13 -25.01 -3.18
CA GLY A 27 -4.21 -26.14 -4.09
C GLY A 27 -3.98 -25.85 -5.56
N TYR A 28 -3.64 -24.61 -5.94
CA TYR A 28 -3.40 -24.22 -7.33
C TYR A 28 -1.96 -24.50 -7.80
N GLU A 29 -1.78 -24.72 -9.10
CA GLU A 29 -0.46 -24.58 -9.75
C GLU A 29 -0.27 -23.13 -10.19
N VAL A 30 0.81 -22.46 -9.75
CA VAL A 30 0.95 -21.00 -9.97
C VAL A 30 2.23 -20.64 -10.72
N ILE A 31 2.05 -20.00 -11.87
CA ILE A 31 3.11 -19.36 -12.65
C ILE A 31 3.11 -17.87 -12.30
N LEU A 32 4.19 -17.37 -11.71
CA LEU A 32 4.35 -15.95 -11.37
C LEU A 32 5.26 -15.25 -12.39
N GLU A 33 4.79 -14.14 -12.94
CA GLU A 33 5.58 -13.17 -13.69
C GLU A 33 5.52 -11.82 -12.97
N ASP A 34 6.66 -11.37 -12.45
CA ASP A 34 6.75 -10.25 -11.51
C ASP A 34 7.01 -8.90 -12.19
N GLY A 35 7.18 -8.90 -13.51
CA GLY A 35 7.43 -7.71 -14.30
C GLY A 35 8.76 -7.02 -14.02
N ILE A 36 9.66 -7.62 -13.23
CA ILE A 36 10.91 -6.96 -12.79
C ILE A 36 11.76 -6.50 -13.98
N LYS A 37 11.77 -7.28 -15.07
CA LYS A 37 12.45 -6.94 -16.33
C LYS A 37 11.89 -5.65 -16.93
N TYR A 38 10.57 -5.51 -16.99
CA TYR A 38 9.90 -4.33 -17.51
C TYR A 38 10.13 -3.10 -16.61
N TYR A 39 9.84 -3.23 -15.31
CA TYR A 39 9.94 -2.09 -14.38
C TYR A 39 11.38 -1.59 -14.22
N ASN A 40 12.38 -2.46 -14.28
CA ASN A 40 13.79 -2.04 -14.25
C ASN A 40 14.17 -1.26 -15.52
N LYS A 41 13.69 -1.67 -16.70
CA LYS A 41 13.87 -0.89 -17.93
C LYS A 41 13.23 0.49 -17.79
N VAL A 42 11.94 0.55 -17.42
CA VAL A 42 11.20 1.80 -17.22
C VAL A 42 11.92 2.75 -16.24
N LYS A 43 12.33 2.23 -15.08
CA LYS A 43 13.04 3.01 -14.04
C LYS A 43 14.40 3.55 -14.51
N LYS A 44 15.14 2.79 -15.34
CA LYS A 44 16.41 3.26 -15.92
C LYS A 44 16.17 4.43 -16.88
N TYR A 45 15.10 4.37 -17.68
CA TYR A 45 14.74 5.45 -18.58
C TYR A 45 14.19 6.69 -17.85
N SER A 46 13.40 6.52 -16.78
CA SER A 46 12.84 7.63 -16.00
C SER A 46 13.90 8.46 -15.27
N LYS A 47 14.99 7.84 -14.83
CA LYS A 47 16.11 8.55 -14.20
C LYS A 47 16.93 9.42 -15.16
N THR A 48 16.83 9.18 -16.47
CA THR A 48 17.70 9.78 -17.48
C THR A 48 17.01 10.85 -18.31
N HIS A 49 15.68 11.02 -18.16
CA HIS A 49 14.89 11.91 -19.01
C HIS A 49 13.89 12.70 -18.16
N LEU A 50 13.89 14.03 -18.32
CA LEU A 50 12.78 14.90 -17.89
C LEU A 50 11.52 14.52 -18.71
N GLU A 51 10.33 14.71 -18.13
CA GLU A 51 9.01 14.36 -18.71
C GLU A 51 8.76 15.02 -20.07
N THR A 52 9.34 14.44 -21.11
CA THR A 52 9.30 14.91 -22.49
C THR A 52 8.41 14.01 -23.34
N ARG A 53 7.92 14.51 -24.48
CA ARG A 53 7.18 13.69 -25.45
C ARG A 53 7.97 12.46 -25.94
N ILE A 54 9.31 12.53 -25.91
CA ILE A 54 10.21 11.42 -26.24
C ILE A 54 10.15 10.33 -25.15
N TYR A 55 10.14 10.73 -23.88
CA TYR A 55 9.96 9.81 -22.75
C TYR A 55 8.65 9.02 -22.89
N SER A 56 7.53 9.68 -23.19
CA SER A 56 6.24 9.01 -23.38
C SER A 56 6.27 7.98 -24.52
N LYS A 57 6.89 8.29 -25.67
CA LYS A 57 7.05 7.33 -26.77
C LYS A 57 7.87 6.12 -26.36
N LYS A 58 8.99 6.32 -25.66
CA LYS A 58 9.85 5.21 -25.26
C LYS A 58 9.17 4.29 -24.25
N ILE A 59 8.40 4.84 -23.31
CA ILE A 59 7.61 4.01 -22.38
C ILE A 59 6.59 3.15 -23.13
N LEU A 60 5.94 3.68 -24.17
CA LEU A 60 5.02 2.89 -25.02
C LEU A 60 5.74 1.78 -25.78
N GLU A 61 6.94 2.03 -26.31
CA GLU A 61 7.77 0.99 -26.95
C GLU A 61 8.15 -0.12 -25.97
N LEU A 62 8.65 0.23 -24.78
CA LEU A 62 9.01 -0.74 -23.74
C LEU A 62 7.80 -1.57 -23.30
N LYS A 63 6.63 -0.92 -23.25
CA LYS A 63 5.37 -1.60 -22.97
C LYS A 63 5.04 -2.59 -24.10
N LYS A 64 5.15 -2.18 -25.37
CA LYS A 64 4.95 -3.08 -26.50
C LYS A 64 5.90 -4.29 -26.46
N GLU A 65 7.22 -4.06 -26.31
CA GLU A 65 8.23 -5.13 -26.20
C GLU A 65 7.89 -6.12 -25.07
N TRP A 66 7.46 -5.59 -23.91
CA TRP A 66 7.07 -6.41 -22.77
C TRP A 66 5.85 -7.29 -23.08
N ASN A 67 4.85 -6.72 -23.75
CA ASN A 67 3.62 -7.41 -24.09
C ASN A 67 3.86 -8.51 -25.16
N GLU A 68 4.75 -8.27 -26.13
CA GLU A 68 5.20 -9.27 -27.10
C GLU A 68 5.91 -10.45 -26.39
N TYR A 69 6.81 -10.17 -25.45
CA TYR A 69 7.45 -11.21 -24.63
C TYR A 69 6.42 -12.04 -23.84
N LEU A 70 5.41 -11.39 -23.25
CA LEU A 70 4.36 -12.11 -22.51
C LEU A 70 3.55 -13.04 -23.45
N LEU A 71 3.19 -12.57 -24.65
CA LEU A 71 2.49 -13.41 -25.63
C LEU A 71 3.34 -14.61 -26.02
N GLU A 72 4.59 -14.40 -26.41
CA GLU A 72 5.49 -15.47 -26.84
C GLU A 72 5.65 -16.55 -25.74
N LYS A 73 5.86 -16.10 -24.50
CA LYS A 73 6.13 -16.99 -23.37
C LYS A 73 4.91 -17.74 -22.86
N TYR A 74 3.74 -17.08 -22.82
CA TYR A 74 2.59 -17.59 -22.07
C TYR A 74 1.36 -17.96 -22.91
N SER A 75 1.29 -17.57 -24.20
CA SER A 75 0.11 -17.85 -25.06
C SER A 75 -0.16 -19.35 -25.22
N LYS A 76 0.89 -20.17 -25.32
CA LYS A 76 0.79 -21.63 -25.51
C LYS A 76 0.55 -22.41 -24.22
N ILE A 77 0.63 -21.75 -23.06
CA ILE A 77 0.45 -22.41 -21.76
C ILE A 77 -1.04 -22.41 -21.42
N VAL A 78 -1.65 -23.58 -21.31
CA VAL A 78 -3.04 -23.70 -20.85
C VAL A 78 -3.10 -23.33 -19.37
N VAL A 79 -3.99 -22.42 -19.00
CA VAL A 79 -4.23 -21.98 -17.62
C VAL A 79 -5.73 -21.79 -17.42
N ASP A 80 -6.23 -22.03 -16.22
CA ASP A 80 -7.63 -21.86 -15.87
C ASP A 80 -7.91 -20.39 -15.50
N TYR A 81 -6.94 -19.72 -14.87
CA TYR A 81 -7.04 -18.31 -14.49
C TYR A 81 -5.85 -17.48 -14.98
N LEU A 82 -6.14 -16.27 -15.44
CA LEU A 82 -5.20 -15.16 -15.54
C LEU A 82 -5.56 -14.16 -14.44
N ILE A 83 -4.69 -14.00 -13.45
CA ILE A 83 -4.83 -12.96 -12.43
C ILE A 83 -3.82 -11.86 -12.74
N VAL A 84 -4.31 -10.65 -12.96
CA VAL A 84 -3.50 -9.46 -13.17
C VAL A 84 -3.66 -8.52 -11.98
N ILE A 85 -2.55 -8.21 -11.33
CA ILE A 85 -2.49 -7.18 -10.31
C ILE A 85 -1.91 -5.90 -10.92
N LYS A 86 -2.61 -4.77 -10.74
CA LYS A 86 -2.30 -3.42 -11.28
C LYS A 86 -2.42 -3.29 -12.81
N GLY A 87 -1.75 -4.13 -13.59
CA GLY A 87 -1.91 -4.19 -15.04
C GLY A 87 -1.39 -3.00 -15.84
N ASP A 88 -0.70 -2.02 -15.22
CA ASP A 88 -0.15 -0.83 -15.88
C ASP A 88 0.87 -1.15 -16.98
N SER A 89 1.53 -2.30 -16.86
CA SER A 89 2.43 -2.84 -17.89
C SER A 89 1.71 -3.41 -19.12
N LEU A 90 0.38 -3.57 -19.12
CA LEU A 90 -0.37 -4.25 -20.19
C LEU A 90 -1.10 -3.27 -21.12
N ASN A 91 -1.20 -3.60 -22.40
CA ASN A 91 -1.96 -2.84 -23.40
C ASN A 91 -3.15 -3.63 -23.97
N GLU A 92 -4.04 -2.92 -24.67
CA GLU A 92 -5.28 -3.47 -25.25
C GLU A 92 -5.00 -4.58 -26.29
N ASN A 93 -3.96 -4.40 -27.12
CA ASN A 93 -3.59 -5.39 -28.14
C ASN A 93 -3.19 -6.73 -27.51
N PHE A 94 -2.37 -6.69 -26.45
CA PHE A 94 -2.00 -7.88 -25.68
C PHE A 94 -3.22 -8.59 -25.12
N LEU A 95 -4.10 -7.87 -24.43
CA LEU A 95 -5.27 -8.48 -23.81
C LEU A 95 -6.20 -9.09 -24.86
N THR A 96 -6.39 -8.39 -25.98
CA THR A 96 -7.15 -8.88 -27.12
C THR A 96 -6.57 -10.19 -27.66
N ASP A 97 -5.27 -10.23 -27.94
CA ASP A 97 -4.63 -11.39 -28.55
C ASP A 97 -4.49 -12.56 -27.57
N PHE A 98 -4.20 -12.26 -26.29
CA PHE A 98 -4.13 -13.28 -25.25
C PHE A 98 -5.50 -13.92 -25.01
N ARG A 99 -6.58 -13.13 -24.98
CA ARG A 99 -7.96 -13.62 -24.86
C ARG A 99 -8.36 -14.53 -26.02
N LYS A 100 -8.02 -14.15 -27.27
CA LYS A 100 -8.26 -15.00 -28.46
C LYS A 100 -7.57 -16.36 -28.35
N SER A 101 -6.38 -16.41 -27.75
CA SER A 101 -5.64 -17.66 -27.55
C SER A 101 -6.16 -18.52 -26.39
N LYS A 102 -7.07 -17.99 -25.55
CA LYS A 102 -7.46 -18.60 -24.27
C LYS A 102 -8.94 -18.40 -23.92
N LEU A 103 -9.82 -18.95 -24.76
CA LEU A 103 -11.27 -18.77 -24.62
C LEU A 103 -11.88 -19.33 -23.33
N GLN A 104 -11.23 -20.31 -22.69
CA GLN A 104 -11.71 -20.97 -21.47
C GLN A 104 -11.08 -20.42 -20.18
N THR A 105 -10.12 -19.48 -20.30
CA THR A 105 -9.42 -18.91 -19.14
C THR A 105 -10.24 -17.76 -18.55
N ARG A 106 -10.47 -17.78 -17.25
CA ARG A 106 -11.07 -16.65 -16.52
C ARG A 106 -10.03 -15.56 -16.26
N PHE A 107 -10.30 -14.34 -16.70
CA PHE A 107 -9.43 -13.18 -16.55
C PHE A 107 -9.92 -12.35 -15.38
N ILE A 108 -9.07 -12.17 -14.37
CA ILE A 108 -9.36 -11.41 -13.17
C ILE A 108 -8.37 -10.24 -13.04
N LEU A 109 -8.88 -9.03 -12.85
CA LEU A 109 -8.09 -7.82 -12.62
C LEU A 109 -8.28 -7.35 -11.17
N TYR A 110 -7.18 -7.06 -10.48
CA TYR A 110 -7.22 -6.39 -9.18
C TYR A 110 -6.29 -5.18 -9.18
N GLN A 111 -6.81 -4.03 -8.75
CA GLN A 111 -6.07 -2.78 -8.71
C GLN A 111 -5.49 -2.50 -7.32
N TRP A 112 -4.17 -2.27 -7.27
CA TRP A 112 -3.44 -1.83 -6.06
C TRP A 112 -3.31 -0.32 -5.93
N ASP A 113 -3.56 0.41 -7.02
CA ASP A 113 -3.46 1.86 -7.09
C ASP A 113 -4.82 2.43 -7.51
N SER A 114 -5.16 3.61 -7.02
CA SER A 114 -6.41 4.27 -7.42
C SER A 114 -6.33 4.76 -8.87
N LYS A 115 -7.48 4.91 -9.53
CA LYS A 115 -7.59 5.37 -10.93
C LYS A 115 -6.94 6.74 -11.13
N LYS A 116 -6.97 7.58 -10.08
CA LYS A 116 -6.29 8.89 -10.05
C LYS A 116 -4.76 8.76 -10.04
N ALA A 117 -4.22 7.72 -9.41
CA ALA A 117 -2.78 7.45 -9.43
C ALA A 117 -2.35 6.82 -10.76
N PHE A 118 -3.13 5.88 -11.27
CA PHE A 118 -2.89 5.24 -12.56
C PHE A 118 -4.22 4.98 -13.29
N ASN A 119 -4.41 5.56 -14.47
CA ASN A 119 -5.63 5.31 -15.24
C ASN A 119 -5.59 3.92 -15.89
N TYR A 120 -6.30 2.97 -15.28
CA TYR A 120 -6.44 1.59 -15.75
C TYR A 120 -7.77 1.29 -16.46
N LYS A 121 -8.62 2.30 -16.73
CA LYS A 121 -9.97 2.09 -17.29
C LYS A 121 -9.97 1.29 -18.60
N TYR A 122 -8.93 1.48 -19.41
CA TYR A 122 -8.77 0.78 -20.68
C TYR A 122 -8.57 -0.75 -20.52
N LEU A 123 -8.24 -1.23 -19.32
CA LEU A 123 -8.07 -2.66 -19.05
C LEU A 123 -9.42 -3.35 -18.81
N LEU A 124 -10.39 -2.68 -18.18
CA LEU A 124 -11.60 -3.29 -17.64
C LEU A 124 -12.38 -4.15 -18.65
N PRO A 125 -12.57 -3.72 -19.93
CA PRO A 125 -13.39 -4.47 -20.89
C PRO A 125 -12.85 -5.86 -21.26
N TYR A 126 -11.62 -6.19 -20.88
CA TYR A 126 -10.95 -7.44 -21.25
C TYR A 126 -10.97 -8.51 -20.14
N PHE A 127 -11.54 -8.20 -18.98
CA PHE A 127 -11.56 -9.08 -17.81
C PHE A 127 -12.98 -9.51 -17.48
N ASP A 128 -13.12 -10.73 -16.96
CA ASP A 128 -14.41 -11.28 -16.51
C ASP A 128 -14.82 -10.72 -15.15
N SER A 129 -13.85 -10.32 -14.34
CA SER A 129 -14.06 -9.72 -13.03
C SER A 129 -12.98 -8.68 -12.77
N CYS A 130 -13.38 -7.47 -12.37
CA CYS A 130 -12.46 -6.41 -12.01
C CYS A 130 -12.73 -5.94 -10.58
N PHE A 131 -11.66 -5.76 -9.83
CA PHE A 131 -11.70 -5.38 -8.44
C PHE A 131 -10.79 -4.19 -8.18
N SER A 132 -11.16 -3.35 -7.22
CA SER A 132 -10.30 -2.29 -6.70
C SER A 132 -10.38 -2.21 -5.19
N PHE A 133 -9.25 -1.85 -4.57
CA PHE A 133 -9.18 -1.50 -3.15
C PHE A 133 -9.69 -0.09 -2.85
N ASP A 134 -9.88 0.74 -3.88
CA ASP A 134 -10.31 2.12 -3.76
C ASP A 134 -11.84 2.19 -3.90
N SER A 135 -12.54 2.51 -2.81
CA SER A 135 -14.01 2.50 -2.79
C SER A 135 -14.60 3.51 -3.77
N ASN A 136 -13.98 4.67 -3.93
CA ASN A 136 -14.47 5.69 -4.86
C ASN A 136 -14.33 5.23 -6.31
N ASP A 137 -13.27 4.49 -6.67
CA ASP A 137 -13.15 3.94 -8.01
C ASP A 137 -14.30 2.97 -8.32
N CYS A 138 -14.71 2.14 -7.35
CA CYS A 138 -15.83 1.22 -7.46
C CYS A 138 -17.20 1.93 -7.49
N GLU A 139 -17.37 2.99 -6.71
CA GLU A 139 -18.58 3.83 -6.75
C GLU A 139 -18.75 4.55 -8.11
N GLU A 140 -17.65 4.80 -8.83
CA GLU A 140 -17.64 5.53 -10.11
C GLU A 140 -17.73 4.64 -11.36
N ASP A 141 -17.50 3.33 -11.27
CA ASP A 141 -17.49 2.41 -12.43
C ASP A 141 -18.06 1.04 -12.04
N ASP A 142 -19.27 0.73 -12.53
CA ASP A 142 -20.01 -0.51 -12.20
C ASP A 142 -19.28 -1.81 -12.60
N GLN A 143 -18.22 -1.73 -13.41
CA GLN A 143 -17.38 -2.88 -13.73
C GLN A 143 -16.43 -3.27 -12.58
N LEU A 144 -16.27 -2.40 -11.57
CA LEU A 144 -15.34 -2.60 -10.45
C LEU A 144 -16.09 -3.01 -9.18
N GLU A 145 -15.73 -4.16 -8.64
CA GLU A 145 -16.16 -4.56 -7.30
C GLU A 145 -15.15 -4.10 -6.23
N TYR A 146 -15.67 -3.61 -5.10
CA TYR A 146 -14.84 -3.24 -3.96
C TYR A 146 -14.29 -4.47 -3.24
N LEU A 147 -12.96 -4.58 -3.20
CA LEU A 147 -12.24 -5.61 -2.46
C LEU A 147 -11.06 -4.93 -1.74
N PRO A 148 -11.09 -4.80 -0.40
CA PRO A 148 -10.01 -4.17 0.33
C PRO A 148 -8.71 -4.96 0.21
N LEU A 149 -7.60 -4.30 0.55
CA LEU A 149 -6.31 -4.97 0.73
C LEU A 149 -6.37 -5.99 1.87
N PHE A 150 -5.23 -6.65 2.14
CA PHE A 150 -5.16 -7.77 3.06
C PHE A 150 -3.99 -7.66 4.03
N PHE A 151 -3.94 -8.52 5.05
CA PHE A 151 -2.73 -8.75 5.84
C PHE A 151 -2.16 -10.15 5.59
N LEU A 152 -0.87 -10.29 5.84
CA LEU A 152 -0.17 -11.58 5.83
C LEU A 152 -0.27 -12.26 7.19
N ASP A 153 -0.29 -13.60 7.22
CA ASP A 153 -0.43 -14.39 8.45
C ASP A 153 0.61 -14.03 9.55
N LEU A 154 1.78 -13.53 9.14
CA LEU A 154 2.83 -13.04 10.06
C LEU A 154 2.38 -11.87 10.94
N TYR A 155 1.33 -11.14 10.55
CA TYR A 155 0.74 -10.05 11.32
C TYR A 155 -0.29 -10.53 12.33
N ASN A 156 -0.72 -11.79 12.31
CA ASN A 156 -1.59 -12.33 13.35
C ASN A 156 -0.75 -12.66 14.60
N MET A 157 -0.40 -11.63 15.37
CA MET A 157 0.58 -11.73 16.44
C MET A 157 -0.04 -11.55 17.83
N ASN A 158 0.33 -12.42 18.76
CA ASN A 158 0.11 -12.21 20.19
C ASN A 158 1.31 -11.45 20.77
N THR A 159 1.34 -10.12 20.64
CA THR A 159 2.37 -9.30 21.30
C THR A 159 2.03 -9.11 22.77
N LYS A 160 2.98 -9.39 23.67
CA LYS A 160 2.82 -9.11 25.11
C LYS A 160 3.15 -7.66 25.39
N SER A 161 2.50 -7.08 26.41
CA SER A 161 2.76 -5.70 26.83
C SER A 161 4.21 -5.43 27.25
N SER A 162 4.92 -6.45 27.75
CA SER A 162 6.34 -6.38 28.14
C SER A 162 7.30 -6.10 26.99
N ASP A 163 6.88 -6.34 25.75
CA ASP A 163 7.75 -6.24 24.56
C ASP A 163 7.63 -4.86 23.88
N LEU A 164 6.79 -3.98 24.42
CA LEU A 164 6.51 -2.66 23.84
C LEU A 164 7.55 -1.64 24.32
N THR A 165 8.34 -1.12 23.38
CA THR A 165 9.40 -0.14 23.65
C THR A 165 9.17 1.20 22.96
N ASN A 166 8.22 1.28 22.02
CA ASN A 166 7.89 2.48 21.27
C ASN A 166 6.41 2.83 21.46
N ASP A 167 6.09 4.09 21.67
CA ASP A 167 4.70 4.51 21.77
C ASP A 167 4.09 4.68 20.38
N LEU A 168 4.77 5.42 19.51
CA LEU A 168 4.29 5.73 18.16
C LEU A 168 5.32 5.31 17.11
N PHE A 169 4.87 4.61 16.08
CA PHE A 169 5.69 4.26 14.92
C PHE A 169 5.07 4.72 13.61
N PHE A 170 5.88 5.37 12.79
CA PHE A 170 5.53 5.78 11.44
C PHE A 170 6.60 5.32 10.46
N VAL A 171 6.19 4.74 9.34
CA VAL A 171 7.08 4.47 8.21
C VAL A 171 6.41 4.87 6.91
N GLY A 172 7.06 5.75 6.15
CA GLY A 172 6.48 6.28 4.91
C GLY A 172 7.52 6.94 4.02
N GLY A 173 7.29 6.85 2.72
CA GLY A 173 8.27 7.32 1.72
C GLY A 173 7.95 8.61 1.00
N ASN A 174 6.66 8.90 0.80
CA ASN A 174 6.23 10.06 0.03
C ASN A 174 5.45 11.01 0.94
N LEU A 175 6.18 11.56 1.92
CA LEU A 175 5.61 12.50 2.88
C LEU A 175 5.37 13.86 2.24
N VAL A 176 6.18 14.22 1.24
CA VAL A 176 5.98 15.45 0.47
C VAL A 176 5.15 15.12 -0.76
N ILE A 177 3.82 15.17 -0.61
CA ILE A 177 2.90 15.19 -1.74
C ILE A 177 2.59 16.64 -2.06
N THR A 178 3.26 17.22 -3.07
CA THR A 178 2.89 18.51 -3.63
C THR A 178 1.65 18.34 -4.49
N SER A 179 0.48 18.68 -3.97
CA SER A 179 -0.69 18.95 -4.80
C SER A 179 -0.62 20.41 -5.31
N LYS A 180 -1.35 20.75 -6.37
CA LYS A 180 -1.58 22.16 -6.78
C LYS A 180 -2.17 23.02 -5.64
N THR A 181 -2.68 22.39 -4.57
CA THR A 181 -3.27 22.99 -3.38
C THR A 181 -2.38 22.96 -2.13
N GLY A 182 -1.10 22.54 -2.24
CA GLY A 182 -0.13 22.53 -1.14
C GLY A 182 0.45 21.16 -0.80
N THR A 183 1.45 21.14 0.11
CA THR A 183 2.20 19.95 0.53
C THR A 183 1.43 19.17 1.60
N ILE A 184 0.69 18.14 1.21
CA ILE A 184 -0.35 17.52 2.06
C ILE A 184 0.24 16.60 3.14
N GLY A 185 1.11 15.65 2.77
CA GLY A 185 1.68 14.70 3.75
C GLY A 185 2.69 15.35 4.73
N TYR A 186 3.33 16.44 4.31
CA TYR A 186 4.34 17.16 5.08
C TYR A 186 3.70 17.90 6.26
N ASN A 187 2.61 18.62 6.00
CA ASN A 187 1.89 19.33 7.04
C ASN A 187 1.21 18.35 8.00
N GLY A 188 0.73 17.20 7.54
CA GLY A 188 0.14 16.18 8.42
C GLY A 188 1.12 15.63 9.45
N ILE A 189 2.29 15.14 9.02
CA ILE A 189 3.33 14.67 9.94
C ILE A 189 3.89 15.81 10.77
N LEU A 190 4.13 16.99 10.20
CA LEU A 190 4.63 18.10 10.99
C LEU A 190 3.61 18.63 11.97
N ASN A 191 2.32 18.64 11.67
CA ASN A 191 1.27 19.03 12.61
C ASN A 191 1.12 17.97 13.69
N PHE A 192 1.18 16.68 13.32
CA PHE A 192 1.26 15.58 14.27
C PHE A 192 2.48 15.76 15.20
N ILE A 193 3.69 15.84 14.64
CA ILE A 193 4.92 16.08 15.39
C ILE A 193 4.82 17.38 16.19
N LYS A 194 4.37 18.51 15.65
CA LYS A 194 4.27 19.81 16.36
C LYS A 194 3.29 19.74 17.52
N ALA A 195 2.12 19.14 17.33
CA ALA A 195 1.15 18.95 18.40
C ALA A 195 1.74 18.12 19.55
N HIS A 196 2.65 17.19 19.25
CA HIS A 196 3.30 16.32 20.22
C HIS A 196 4.64 16.87 20.75
N THR A 197 5.31 17.77 20.02
CA THR A 197 6.64 18.30 20.35
C THR A 197 6.63 19.77 20.77
N THR A 198 5.51 20.49 20.80
CA THR A 198 5.44 21.89 21.31
C THR A 198 5.02 21.95 22.80
N LYS A 199 5.60 22.91 23.53
CA LYS A 199 5.73 22.96 25.02
C LYS A 199 4.40 23.18 25.74
N SER A 200 3.34 23.41 24.97
CA SER A 200 2.02 23.83 25.42
C SER A 200 1.07 22.67 25.71
N PHE A 201 1.33 21.47 25.20
CA PHE A 201 0.34 20.39 25.23
C PHE A 201 0.55 19.36 26.34
N TYR A 202 1.76 19.21 26.89
CA TYR A 202 2.05 18.26 27.96
C TYR A 202 3.03 18.84 28.97
N LYS A 203 2.68 18.79 30.26
CA LYS A 203 3.47 19.35 31.36
C LYS A 203 4.66 18.47 31.80
N LYS A 204 4.90 17.33 31.14
CA LYS A 204 6.09 16.47 31.28
C LYS A 204 6.38 15.84 29.92
N ARG A 205 7.59 16.01 29.42
CA ARG A 205 7.88 16.03 27.96
C ARG A 205 8.92 15.00 27.53
N ASP A 206 9.32 14.10 28.43
CA ASP A 206 10.49 13.21 28.24
C ASP A 206 10.14 11.74 28.01
N ASP A 207 8.85 11.36 28.04
CA ASP A 207 8.45 9.96 28.23
C ASP A 207 7.89 9.24 27.00
N LEU A 208 7.51 9.95 25.92
CA LEU A 208 6.99 9.30 24.70
C LEU A 208 8.10 8.98 23.70
N LEU A 209 8.22 7.70 23.32
CA LEU A 209 9.20 7.20 22.35
C LEU A 209 8.57 7.11 20.96
N TYR A 210 9.03 7.99 20.07
CA TYR A 210 8.62 8.03 18.66
C TYR A 210 9.66 7.34 17.81
N GLU A 211 9.23 6.61 16.79
CA GLU A 211 10.08 6.20 15.70
C GLU A 211 9.44 6.59 14.36
N ILE A 212 10.07 7.53 13.65
CA ILE A 212 9.60 8.02 12.36
C ILE A 212 10.66 7.72 11.32
N ILE A 213 10.33 6.86 10.35
CA ILE A 213 11.23 6.43 9.28
C ILE A 213 10.79 7.03 7.95
N CYS A 214 11.67 7.83 7.36
CA CYS A 214 11.51 8.42 6.04
C CYS A 214 12.48 7.76 5.05
N ASN A 215 11.99 7.18 3.95
CA ASN A 215 12.83 6.52 2.94
C ASN A 215 13.18 7.39 1.70
N ASN A 216 12.82 8.68 1.74
CA ASN A 216 13.09 9.64 0.66
C ASN A 216 13.86 10.84 1.22
N ARG A 217 15.10 11.03 0.72
CA ARG A 217 16.00 12.10 1.17
C ARG A 217 15.38 13.48 1.01
N TYR A 218 14.70 13.74 -0.11
CA TYR A 218 14.04 15.03 -0.33
C TYR A 218 12.91 15.25 0.68
N SER A 219 12.12 14.22 1.00
CA SER A 219 11.09 14.35 2.03
C SER A 219 11.71 14.60 3.40
N PHE A 220 12.78 13.89 3.73
CA PHE A 220 13.50 14.07 4.99
C PHE A 220 14.15 15.46 5.09
N ASP A 221 14.93 15.86 4.08
CA ASP A 221 15.57 17.18 4.01
C ASP A 221 14.54 18.30 3.95
N PHE A 222 13.39 18.11 3.29
CA PHE A 222 12.34 19.12 3.32
C PHE A 222 11.69 19.24 4.72
N ILE A 223 11.47 18.13 5.44
CA ILE A 223 11.03 18.10 6.86
C ILE A 223 12.03 18.80 7.78
N ILE A 224 13.31 18.66 7.47
CA ILE A 224 14.40 19.11 8.32
C ILE A 224 14.86 20.55 7.99
N ASP A 225 14.94 20.91 6.71
CA ASP A 225 15.54 22.13 6.15
C ASP A 225 14.51 23.08 5.51
N GLY A 226 13.19 22.84 5.59
CA GLY A 226 12.10 23.69 5.09
C GLY A 226 11.97 25.08 5.74
N GLY A 227 13.08 25.78 5.99
CA GLY A 227 13.16 27.13 6.52
C GLY A 227 13.17 27.25 8.04
N HIS A 228 13.13 26.13 8.78
CA HIS A 228 12.94 26.17 10.24
C HIS A 228 13.95 25.43 11.10
N GLY A 229 14.88 24.61 10.58
CA GLY A 229 16.04 24.06 11.34
C GLY A 229 15.78 23.38 12.69
N LYS A 230 14.51 23.21 13.09
CA LYS A 230 14.07 22.95 14.48
C LYS A 230 13.79 21.48 14.77
N TYR A 231 13.88 20.63 13.75
CA TYR A 231 13.45 19.23 13.83
C TYR A 231 14.60 18.21 13.71
N LYS A 232 15.84 18.68 13.46
CA LYS A 232 17.06 17.85 13.53
C LYS A 232 17.28 17.24 14.92
N ASP A 233 16.78 17.91 15.95
CA ASP A 233 16.97 17.54 17.36
C ASP A 233 15.77 16.76 17.96
N ILE A 234 14.77 16.38 17.15
CA ILE A 234 13.68 15.52 17.65
C ILE A 234 14.22 14.10 17.88
N LYS A 235 14.30 13.69 19.14
CA LYS A 235 14.62 12.31 19.54
C LYS A 235 13.61 11.35 18.88
N GLY A 236 14.11 10.36 18.13
CA GLY A 236 13.28 9.35 17.47
C GLY A 236 12.94 9.59 16.00
N PHE A 237 13.36 10.72 15.42
CA PHE A 237 13.20 10.99 13.99
C PHE A 237 14.41 10.45 13.20
N ASN A 238 14.20 9.40 12.40
CA ASN A 238 15.28 8.69 11.69
C ASN A 238 15.10 8.76 10.16
N TYR A 239 16.14 9.23 9.47
CA TYR A 239 16.25 9.00 8.02
C TYR A 239 16.84 7.62 7.77
N ILE A 240 16.22 6.85 6.87
CA ILE A 240 16.84 5.63 6.35
C ILE A 240 16.99 5.80 4.85
N SER A 241 18.25 5.88 4.38
CA SER A 241 18.57 6.05 2.95
C SER A 241 18.25 4.80 2.12
N ASP A 242 18.23 3.64 2.78
CA ASP A 242 18.01 2.36 2.14
C ASP A 242 16.55 1.90 2.25
N ARG A 243 16.17 0.97 1.37
CA ARG A 243 14.87 0.31 1.49
C ARG A 243 14.86 -0.53 2.75
N ILE A 244 14.05 -0.12 3.72
CA ILE A 244 13.74 -0.94 4.90
C ILE A 244 13.06 -2.25 4.44
N SER A 245 13.51 -3.37 4.99
CA SER A 245 12.93 -4.67 4.66
C SER A 245 11.54 -4.83 5.28
N HIS A 246 10.69 -5.66 4.67
CA HIS A 246 9.37 -5.99 5.25
C HIS A 246 9.51 -6.60 6.66
N LYS A 247 10.56 -7.41 6.88
CA LYS A 247 10.87 -7.98 8.20
C LYS A 247 11.20 -6.88 9.22
N GLU A 248 12.04 -5.92 8.85
CA GLU A 248 12.41 -4.82 9.75
C GLU A 248 11.21 -3.93 10.09
N ILE A 249 10.35 -3.61 9.11
CA ILE A 249 9.09 -2.89 9.38
C ILE A 249 8.24 -3.68 10.38
N THR A 250 8.11 -4.99 10.18
CA THR A 250 7.30 -5.85 11.04
C THR A 250 7.88 -5.93 12.46
N ASP A 251 9.21 -6.03 12.60
CA ASP A 251 9.86 -6.10 13.90
C ASP A 251 9.72 -4.77 14.68
N ARG A 252 9.75 -3.63 13.99
CA ARG A 252 9.46 -2.32 14.61
C ARG A 252 7.98 -2.19 14.99
N LEU A 253 7.07 -2.62 14.12
CA LEU A 253 5.63 -2.63 14.39
C LEU A 253 5.29 -3.44 15.65
N LYS A 254 5.96 -4.60 15.87
CA LYS A 254 5.75 -5.45 17.04
C LYS A 254 5.98 -4.73 18.37
N VAL A 255 7.05 -3.94 18.43
CA VAL A 255 7.47 -3.24 19.66
C VAL A 255 6.80 -1.88 19.84
N SER A 256 5.88 -1.52 18.94
CA SER A 256 5.13 -0.27 18.99
C SER A 256 3.71 -0.44 19.53
N LYS A 257 3.24 0.54 20.30
CA LYS A 257 1.84 0.57 20.80
C LYS A 257 0.87 1.02 19.72
N VAL A 258 1.19 2.11 19.03
CA VAL A 258 0.34 2.73 18.01
C VAL A 258 1.11 2.94 16.72
N ILE A 259 0.46 2.64 15.60
CA ILE A 259 1.01 2.86 14.26
C ILE A 259 0.32 4.05 13.65
N VAL A 260 1.11 4.95 13.07
CA VAL A 260 0.61 6.11 12.33
C VAL A 260 0.67 5.78 10.84
N ASP A 261 -0.43 5.98 10.14
CA ASP A 261 -0.57 5.76 8.70
C ASP A 261 -1.11 7.01 8.01
N MET A 262 -0.62 7.29 6.81
CA MET A 262 -1.09 8.43 6.03
C MET A 262 -1.26 8.02 4.57
N ASN A 263 -2.50 8.03 4.09
CA ASN A 263 -2.84 7.73 2.71
C ASN A 263 -2.56 8.92 1.80
N THR A 264 -2.42 8.63 0.50
CA THR A 264 -2.37 9.70 -0.50
C THR A 264 -3.77 10.37 -0.61
N PRO A 265 -3.87 11.70 -0.81
CA PRO A 265 -5.15 12.42 -0.73
C PRO A 265 -6.18 12.04 -1.79
N TRP A 266 -5.73 11.46 -2.90
CA TRP A 266 -6.59 10.99 -4.00
C TRP A 266 -6.91 9.49 -3.90
N GLN A 267 -6.49 8.82 -2.83
CA GLN A 267 -6.81 7.42 -2.54
C GLN A 267 -7.87 7.38 -1.43
N SER A 268 -8.98 6.73 -1.71
CA SER A 268 -10.04 6.46 -0.74
C SER A 268 -9.82 5.14 0.00
N GLY A 269 -9.23 4.15 -0.67
CA GLY A 269 -8.93 2.82 -0.10
C GLY A 269 -7.94 2.86 1.06
N LEU A 270 -8.11 1.97 2.04
CA LEU A 270 -7.15 1.82 3.13
C LEU A 270 -5.80 1.30 2.63
N THR A 271 -4.72 1.71 3.29
CA THR A 271 -3.38 1.19 2.97
C THR A 271 -3.18 -0.22 3.52
N MET A 272 -2.21 -0.94 2.97
CA MET A 272 -1.78 -2.23 3.55
C MET A 272 -1.38 -2.08 5.03
N ARG A 273 -0.73 -0.96 5.39
CA ARG A 273 -0.27 -0.67 6.76
C ARG A 273 -1.44 -0.54 7.74
N SER A 274 -2.53 0.11 7.32
CA SER A 274 -3.75 0.23 8.15
C SER A 274 -4.30 -1.15 8.50
N ILE A 275 -4.40 -2.06 7.52
CA ILE A 275 -4.96 -3.41 7.72
C ILE A 275 -3.99 -4.28 8.54
N GLU A 276 -2.70 -4.26 8.20
CA GLU A 276 -1.65 -4.99 8.94
C GLU A 276 -1.56 -4.57 10.41
N THR A 277 -1.75 -3.28 10.69
CA THR A 277 -1.74 -2.72 12.06
C THR A 277 -2.84 -3.33 12.92
N LEU A 278 -4.08 -3.33 12.42
CA LEU A 278 -5.22 -3.83 13.17
C LEU A 278 -5.18 -5.36 13.29
N ALA A 279 -4.72 -6.07 12.26
CA ALA A 279 -4.47 -7.50 12.32
C ALA A 279 -3.43 -7.89 13.37
N ALA A 280 -2.44 -7.02 13.62
CA ALA A 280 -1.43 -7.19 14.66
C ALA A 280 -1.88 -6.79 16.06
N GLY A 281 -3.16 -6.47 16.25
CA GLY A 281 -3.69 -6.03 17.55
C GLY A 281 -3.08 -4.72 18.01
N LYS A 282 -2.70 -3.84 17.07
CA LYS A 282 -2.13 -2.53 17.35
C LYS A 282 -3.13 -1.43 17.04
N LYS A 283 -3.02 -0.32 17.79
CA LYS A 283 -3.84 0.85 17.54
C LYS A 283 -3.35 1.60 16.31
N LEU A 284 -4.28 2.26 15.62
CA LEU A 284 -4.05 2.97 14.37
C LEU A 284 -4.39 4.46 14.55
N ILE A 285 -3.47 5.33 14.16
CA ILE A 285 -3.75 6.74 13.88
C ILE A 285 -3.68 6.92 12.36
N THR A 286 -4.75 7.39 11.73
CA THR A 286 -4.81 7.50 10.26
C THR A 286 -5.41 8.81 9.76
N THR A 287 -4.98 9.25 8.57
CA THR A 287 -5.64 10.32 7.82
C THR A 287 -6.80 9.83 6.97
N ASN A 288 -6.98 8.51 6.82
CA ASN A 288 -8.01 7.97 5.95
C ASN A 288 -9.35 7.85 6.68
N GLU A 289 -10.24 8.82 6.49
CA GLU A 289 -11.56 8.80 7.13
C GLU A 289 -12.46 7.64 6.66
N ASN A 290 -12.18 7.04 5.50
CA ASN A 290 -12.96 5.92 4.98
C ASN A 290 -12.83 4.66 5.85
N VAL A 291 -11.88 4.62 6.78
CA VAL A 291 -11.80 3.54 7.78
C VAL A 291 -13.11 3.39 8.56
N LYS A 292 -13.91 4.47 8.71
CA LYS A 292 -15.25 4.44 9.32
C LYS A 292 -16.25 3.57 8.56
N LYS A 293 -16.02 3.31 7.27
CA LYS A 293 -16.88 2.47 6.43
C LYS A 293 -16.58 0.97 6.61
N GLU A 294 -15.44 0.62 7.22
CA GLU A 294 -15.03 -0.78 7.40
C GLU A 294 -15.72 -1.43 8.60
N ALA A 295 -16.02 -2.71 8.48
CA ALA A 295 -16.69 -3.48 9.53
C ALA A 295 -15.87 -3.61 10.83
N PHE A 296 -14.55 -3.41 10.76
CA PHE A 296 -13.65 -3.48 11.91
C PHE A 296 -13.50 -2.15 12.66
N PHE A 297 -14.17 -1.08 12.23
CA PHE A 297 -13.96 0.25 12.81
C PHE A 297 -14.34 0.30 14.29
N ASP A 298 -13.39 0.71 15.12
CA ASP A 298 -13.58 0.98 16.54
C ASP A 298 -12.75 2.20 16.95
N ASN A 299 -13.40 3.25 17.45
CA ASN A 299 -12.72 4.49 17.85
C ASN A 299 -11.78 4.33 19.07
N ARG A 300 -11.88 3.22 19.81
CA ARG A 300 -10.95 2.86 20.89
C ARG A 300 -9.62 2.35 20.35
N ASN A 301 -9.62 1.80 19.14
CA ASN A 301 -8.43 1.31 18.45
C ASN A 301 -7.95 2.24 17.34
N ILE A 302 -8.84 3.06 16.77
CA ILE A 302 -8.60 3.85 15.57
C ILE A 302 -8.91 5.31 15.86
N LEU A 303 -7.87 6.14 15.76
CA LEU A 303 -7.99 7.58 15.84
C LEU A 303 -7.76 8.20 14.46
N ILE A 304 -8.70 9.03 14.02
CA ILE A 304 -8.65 9.68 12.72
C ILE A 304 -8.22 11.12 12.93
N PHE A 305 -7.29 11.60 12.11
CA PHE A 305 -6.84 12.98 12.17
C PHE A 305 -6.83 13.66 10.81
N ASP A 306 -7.14 14.94 10.84
CA ASP A 306 -7.12 15.81 9.67
C ASP A 306 -5.70 16.38 9.51
N PRO A 307 -4.96 16.04 8.44
CA PRO A 307 -3.59 16.51 8.26
C PRO A 307 -3.49 18.04 8.03
N TYR A 308 -4.61 18.71 7.76
CA TYR A 308 -4.68 20.16 7.57
C TYR A 308 -4.94 20.93 8.87
N LYS A 309 -5.34 20.25 9.95
CA LYS A 309 -5.61 20.87 11.24
C LYS A 309 -4.39 20.80 12.16
N THR A 310 -4.18 21.87 12.91
CA THR A 310 -3.05 22.01 13.86
C THR A 310 -3.44 21.66 15.29
N ASN A 311 -4.72 21.47 15.59
CA ASN A 311 -5.26 21.20 16.93
C ASN A 311 -5.51 19.70 17.20
N PHE A 312 -4.85 18.81 16.45
CA PHE A 312 -4.96 17.38 16.69
C PHE A 312 -4.18 16.97 17.95
N SER A 313 -4.79 16.21 18.85
CA SER A 313 -4.14 15.63 20.02
C SER A 313 -4.45 14.15 20.13
N VAL A 314 -3.46 13.37 20.57
CA VAL A 314 -3.61 11.97 20.95
C VAL A 314 -3.58 11.90 22.46
N SER A 315 -4.64 11.38 23.09
CA SER A 315 -4.68 11.25 24.54
C SER A 315 -3.74 10.16 25.03
N GLU A 316 -3.16 10.33 26.23
CA GLU A 316 -2.39 9.29 26.90
C GLU A 316 -3.23 8.02 27.11
N GLU A 317 -4.53 8.21 27.41
CA GLU A 317 -5.50 7.12 27.50
C GLU A 317 -5.59 6.31 26.20
N PHE A 318 -5.64 6.96 25.03
CA PHE A 318 -5.65 6.26 23.75
C PHE A 318 -4.37 5.46 23.52
N VAL A 319 -3.20 6.01 23.86
CA VAL A 319 -1.91 5.33 23.68
C VAL A 319 -1.76 4.13 24.62
N ASN A 320 -2.18 4.28 25.88
CA ASN A 320 -1.87 3.32 26.94
C ASN A 320 -3.01 2.33 27.27
N SER A 321 -4.24 2.56 26.82
CA SER A 321 -5.29 1.55 26.96
C SER A 321 -5.03 0.34 26.07
N ASP A 322 -5.53 -0.82 26.49
CA ASP A 322 -5.38 -2.06 25.74
C ASP A 322 -6.10 -2.00 24.39
N PHE A 323 -5.62 -2.79 23.43
CA PHE A 323 -6.29 -2.99 22.15
C PHE A 323 -7.57 -3.81 22.35
N ILE A 324 -8.68 -3.32 21.80
CA ILE A 324 -9.95 -4.05 21.81
C ILE A 324 -9.94 -5.08 20.68
N ALA A 325 -10.08 -6.37 21.01
CA ALA A 325 -10.07 -7.43 20.01
C ALA A 325 -11.05 -7.13 18.86
N THR A 326 -10.54 -7.18 17.63
CA THR A 326 -11.27 -6.77 16.42
C THR A 326 -11.25 -7.93 15.43
N ASN A 327 -12.39 -8.24 14.80
CA ASN A 327 -12.47 -9.33 13.84
C ASN A 327 -11.89 -8.91 12.49
N MET A 328 -10.69 -9.40 12.19
CA MET A 328 -9.97 -9.12 10.94
C MET A 328 -10.10 -10.26 9.90
N ASN A 329 -10.87 -11.32 10.16
CA ASN A 329 -10.86 -12.53 9.33
C ASN A 329 -11.14 -12.28 7.83
N ASN A 330 -11.98 -11.30 7.50
CA ASN A 330 -12.32 -10.94 6.12
C ASN A 330 -11.18 -10.25 5.36
N TYR A 331 -10.11 -9.86 6.04
CA TYR A 331 -8.96 -9.14 5.50
C TYR A 331 -7.68 -9.98 5.47
N SER A 332 -7.76 -11.28 5.77
CA SER A 332 -6.60 -12.16 5.59
C SER A 332 -6.30 -12.35 4.10
N LEU A 333 -5.04 -12.63 3.75
CA LEU A 333 -4.67 -12.96 2.37
C LEU A 333 -5.49 -14.13 1.80
N GLU A 334 -5.84 -15.11 2.63
CA GLU A 334 -6.68 -16.24 2.19
C GLU A 334 -8.11 -15.79 1.87
N SER A 335 -8.75 -15.00 2.74
CA SER A 335 -10.08 -14.44 2.49
C SER A 335 -10.11 -13.55 1.25
N PHE A 336 -9.06 -12.73 1.06
CA PHE A 336 -8.85 -11.93 -0.13
C PHE A 336 -8.81 -12.80 -1.39
N LEU A 337 -8.00 -13.86 -1.41
CA LEU A 337 -7.86 -14.72 -2.58
C LEU A 337 -9.14 -15.52 -2.87
N LYS A 338 -9.88 -15.95 -1.83
CA LYS A 338 -11.19 -16.60 -2.01
C LYS A 338 -12.20 -15.68 -2.69
N ARG A 339 -12.25 -14.40 -2.30
CA ARG A 339 -13.10 -13.40 -2.96
C ARG A 339 -12.62 -13.05 -4.37
N LEU A 340 -11.31 -13.01 -4.58
CA LEU A 340 -10.75 -12.73 -5.89
C LEU A 340 -11.07 -13.84 -6.91
N LEU A 341 -11.16 -15.09 -6.45
CA LEU A 341 -11.39 -16.28 -7.27
C LEU A 341 -12.86 -16.71 -7.37
N SER A 342 -13.73 -16.24 -6.47
CA SER A 342 -15.18 -16.49 -6.55
C SER A 342 -15.76 -15.87 -7.81
#